data_AF-A0A0S6WVY6-F1
#
_entry.id   AF-A0A0S6WVY6-F1
#
_cell.length_a   1.000
_cell.length_b   1.000
_cell.length_c   1.000
_cell.angle_alpha   90.00
_cell.angle_beta   90.00
_cell.angle_gamma   90.00
#
_symmetry.space_group_name_H-M   'P 1'
#
loop_
_entity.id
_entity.type
_entity.pdbx_description
1 polymer ?
#
loop_
_entity_poly.entity_id
_entity_poly.type
_entity_poly.pdbx_seq_one_letter_code
_entity_poly.pdbx_strand_id
1 'polypeptide(L)'
;MHFLDQAKIYIRSGAGGPGAVSFRREKYIQYGGPDGGNGGKGGDVVFEAVAGLNTLIDFRYTQHFKAKRGGHGMGKNRNGAAADDLVIKVPVGTQVISDEDGETVLLDLVEAGQREVLIEGGMGGRGNASYKTSTNRAPRQHQPGIPYEEMWVWLRLKLLADVGLVGLPNAGKSTFINKLSNAKAKVGAYAFTTCVRSWAWSTTRAASSCWPTSRA
;
A
#
# COMPACT_ATOMS: atom_id res chain seq x y z
N MET A 1 -8.87 17.90 8.83
CA MET A 1 -8.10 17.29 7.72
C MET A 1 -6.71 17.01 8.26
N HIS A 2 -6.33 15.75 8.45
CA HIS A 2 -4.94 15.39 8.77
C HIS A 2 -4.24 15.10 7.44
N PHE A 3 -3.40 16.04 7.00
CA PHE A 3 -2.40 15.76 5.97
C PHE A 3 -1.39 14.82 6.61
N LEU A 4 -1.33 13.60 6.08
CA LEU A 4 -0.37 12.60 6.51
C LEU A 4 0.54 12.34 5.33
N ASP A 5 1.79 12.76 5.49
CA ASP A 5 2.75 12.85 4.38
C ASP A 5 3.67 11.62 4.37
N GLN A 6 3.57 10.80 5.41
CA GLN A 6 4.34 9.59 5.62
C GLN A 6 3.42 8.44 6.02
N ALA A 7 3.58 7.29 5.37
CA ALA A 7 2.87 6.07 5.70
C ALA A 7 3.81 4.86 5.61
N LYS A 8 3.79 4.00 6.63
CA LYS A 8 4.49 2.72 6.60
C LYS A 8 3.55 1.63 6.11
N ILE A 9 3.98 0.87 5.11
CA ILE A 9 3.22 -0.24 4.54
C ILE A 9 4.07 -1.49 4.47
N TYR A 10 3.41 -2.63 4.60
CA TYR A 10 3.98 -3.94 4.39
C TYR A 10 3.57 -4.44 3.00
N ILE A 11 4.56 -4.87 2.24
CA ILE A 11 4.37 -5.32 0.86
C ILE A 11 4.91 -6.73 0.74
N ARG A 12 4.18 -7.55 -0.01
CA ARG A 12 4.58 -8.92 -0.32
C ARG A 12 4.21 -9.28 -1.75
N SER A 13 5.18 -9.79 -2.50
CA SER A 13 4.96 -10.30 -3.86
C SER A 13 4.24 -11.65 -3.86
N GLY A 14 3.81 -12.08 -5.04
CA GLY A 14 3.20 -13.38 -5.23
C GLY A 14 4.25 -14.47 -5.19
N ALA A 15 3.98 -15.58 -4.50
CA ALA A 15 4.84 -16.76 -4.63
C ALA A 15 4.63 -17.44 -5.98
N GLY A 16 5.67 -18.07 -6.50
CA GLY A 16 5.57 -18.94 -7.66
C GLY A 16 4.68 -20.16 -7.38
N GLY A 17 3.92 -20.58 -8.37
CA GLY A 17 3.23 -21.86 -8.34
C GLY A 17 4.22 -23.03 -8.39
N PRO A 18 4.00 -24.13 -7.68
CA PRO A 18 4.85 -25.31 -7.80
C PRO A 18 4.60 -26.05 -9.12
N GLY A 19 5.64 -26.64 -9.69
CA GLY A 19 5.48 -27.60 -10.79
C GLY A 19 4.82 -28.89 -10.32
N ALA A 20 4.09 -29.56 -11.21
CA ALA A 20 3.48 -30.86 -10.88
C ALA A 20 4.36 -32.03 -11.27
N VAL A 21 4.25 -33.12 -10.50
CA VAL A 21 4.69 -34.46 -10.92
C VAL A 21 3.46 -35.23 -11.36
N SER A 22 3.35 -35.50 -12.65
CA SER A 22 2.26 -36.31 -13.19
C SER A 22 2.74 -37.24 -14.30
N PHE A 23 2.01 -38.34 -14.48
CA PHE A 23 2.25 -39.30 -15.55
C PHE A 23 0.94 -39.60 -16.27
N ARG A 24 1.00 -39.72 -17.60
CA ARG A 24 -0.16 -40.07 -18.41
C ARG A 24 -0.66 -41.46 -18.03
N ARG A 25 -1.96 -41.58 -17.76
CA ARG A 25 -2.62 -42.86 -17.47
C ARG A 25 -3.78 -43.05 -18.43
N GLU A 26 -3.65 -44.00 -19.33
CA GLU A 26 -4.65 -44.35 -20.34
C GLU A 26 -4.90 -45.87 -20.28
N LYS A 27 -6.14 -46.31 -20.50
CA LYS A 27 -6.57 -47.71 -20.29
C LYS A 27 -5.73 -48.76 -21.05
N TYR A 28 -5.20 -48.38 -22.22
CA TYR A 28 -4.42 -49.26 -23.10
C TYR A 28 -2.91 -48.98 -23.08
N ILE A 29 -2.43 -48.11 -22.19
CA ILE A 29 -1.01 -47.73 -22.09
C ILE A 29 -0.53 -48.06 -20.68
N GLN A 30 0.35 -49.06 -20.55
CA GLN A 30 0.89 -49.50 -19.25
C GLN A 30 1.79 -48.44 -18.59
N TYR A 31 2.64 -47.75 -19.37
CA TYR A 31 3.54 -46.70 -18.87
C TYR A 31 3.46 -45.45 -19.74
N GLY A 32 2.64 -44.48 -19.32
CA GLY A 32 2.60 -43.18 -19.98
C GLY A 32 3.80 -42.31 -19.62
N GLY A 33 4.18 -41.43 -20.55
CA GLY A 33 5.23 -40.45 -20.31
C GLY A 33 4.86 -39.42 -19.23
N PRO A 34 5.84 -38.63 -18.74
CA PRO A 34 5.58 -37.55 -17.81
C PRO A 34 4.70 -36.47 -18.45
N ASP A 35 3.72 -35.97 -17.71
CA ASP A 35 2.79 -34.92 -18.14
C ASP A 35 2.46 -33.88 -17.05
N GLY A 36 3.35 -33.69 -16.08
CA GLY A 36 3.22 -32.61 -15.10
C GLY A 36 3.61 -31.27 -15.71
N GLY A 37 2.66 -30.33 -15.71
CA GLY A 37 2.88 -28.95 -16.15
C GLY A 37 3.69 -28.10 -15.16
N ASN A 38 4.14 -26.96 -15.64
CA ASN A 38 4.89 -25.97 -14.86
C ASN A 38 3.93 -25.11 -14.01
N GLY A 39 4.42 -24.56 -12.90
CA GLY A 39 3.68 -23.57 -12.13
C GLY A 39 3.71 -22.19 -12.77
N GLY A 40 2.72 -21.36 -12.45
CA GLY A 40 2.62 -19.97 -12.92
C GLY A 40 3.47 -19.01 -12.08
N LYS A 41 3.81 -17.85 -12.68
CA LYS A 41 4.49 -16.75 -11.98
C LYS A 41 3.57 -16.15 -10.90
N GLY A 42 4.13 -15.77 -9.76
CA GLY A 42 3.46 -14.92 -8.78
C GLY A 42 3.26 -13.50 -9.30
N GLY A 43 2.29 -12.77 -8.76
CA GLY A 43 2.03 -11.39 -9.15
C GLY A 43 3.13 -10.47 -8.63
N ASP A 44 3.52 -9.50 -9.46
CA ASP A 44 4.48 -8.47 -9.10
C ASP A 44 3.80 -7.42 -8.21
N VAL A 45 4.59 -6.65 -7.44
CA VAL A 45 4.09 -5.45 -6.78
C VAL A 45 4.56 -4.23 -7.55
N VAL A 46 3.59 -3.50 -8.09
CA VAL A 46 3.80 -2.35 -8.97
C VAL A 46 3.25 -1.11 -8.29
N PHE A 47 4.02 -0.03 -8.30
CA PHE A 47 3.52 1.28 -7.92
C PHE A 47 3.11 2.06 -9.16
N GLU A 48 1.97 2.74 -9.07
CA GLU A 48 1.47 3.61 -10.13
C GLU A 48 1.18 5.00 -9.58
N ALA A 49 1.82 6.03 -10.16
CA ALA A 49 1.58 7.42 -9.79
C ALA A 49 0.28 7.93 -10.44
N VAL A 50 -0.65 8.46 -9.65
CA VAL A 50 -1.95 8.95 -10.11
C VAL A 50 -2.16 10.39 -9.65
N ALA A 51 -2.41 11.30 -10.60
CA ALA A 51 -2.57 12.74 -10.35
C ALA A 51 -3.84 13.12 -9.56
N GLY A 52 -4.78 12.20 -9.38
CA GLY A 52 -6.02 12.42 -8.63
C GLY A 52 -5.92 12.18 -7.12
N LEU A 53 -4.79 11.66 -6.64
CA LEU A 53 -4.56 11.36 -5.22
C LEU A 53 -3.63 12.42 -4.63
N ASN A 54 -4.07 13.08 -3.57
CA ASN A 54 -3.32 14.18 -2.92
C ASN A 54 -2.84 13.81 -1.50
N THR A 55 -3.28 12.68 -0.95
CA THR A 55 -2.98 12.28 0.43
C THR A 55 -2.70 10.79 0.51
N LEU A 56 -1.78 10.38 1.39
CA LEU A 56 -1.48 8.97 1.68
C LEU A 56 -2.42 8.36 2.75
N ILE A 57 -3.61 8.94 2.94
CA ILE A 57 -4.50 8.57 4.04
C ILE A 57 -5.04 7.14 3.92
N ASP A 58 -5.20 6.63 2.69
CA ASP A 58 -5.72 5.30 2.41
C ASP A 58 -4.78 4.20 2.94
N PHE A 59 -3.47 4.45 2.89
CA PHE A 59 -2.42 3.56 3.40
C PHE A 59 -2.41 3.42 4.93
N ARG A 60 -3.09 4.33 5.64
CA ARG A 60 -3.28 4.22 7.09
C ARG A 60 -4.29 3.14 7.44
N TYR A 61 -5.33 2.97 6.63
CA TYR A 61 -6.38 1.99 6.87
C TYR A 61 -5.98 0.61 6.37
N THR A 62 -5.33 0.53 5.21
CA THR A 62 -4.80 -0.71 4.66
C THR A 62 -3.28 -0.68 4.66
N GLN A 63 -2.68 -1.32 5.66
CA GLN A 63 -1.22 -1.38 5.82
C GLN A 63 -0.58 -2.60 5.13
N HIS A 64 -1.34 -3.63 4.77
CA HIS A 64 -0.81 -4.88 4.23
C HIS A 64 -1.25 -5.09 2.78
N PHE A 65 -0.28 -5.11 1.88
CA PHE A 65 -0.47 -5.32 0.45
C PHE A 65 0.18 -6.64 0.05
N LYS A 66 -0.63 -7.60 -0.40
CA LYS A 66 -0.17 -8.95 -0.75
C LYS A 66 -0.62 -9.28 -2.17
N ALA A 67 0.34 -9.49 -3.07
CA ALA A 67 0.05 -9.91 -4.43
C ALA A 67 -0.39 -11.38 -4.47
N LYS A 68 -1.13 -11.75 -5.52
CA LYS A 68 -1.68 -13.10 -5.67
C LYS A 68 -0.56 -14.11 -5.98
N ARG A 69 -0.71 -15.34 -5.46
CA ARG A 69 0.19 -16.45 -5.77
C ARG A 69 -0.11 -17.01 -7.17
N GLY A 70 0.93 -17.41 -7.90
CA GLY A 70 0.80 -18.14 -9.16
C GLY A 70 0.12 -19.51 -8.98
N GLY A 71 -0.60 -19.95 -10.01
CA GLY A 71 -1.29 -21.25 -10.02
C GLY A 71 -0.32 -22.43 -10.04
N HIS A 72 -0.68 -23.55 -9.42
CA HIS A 72 0.11 -24.78 -9.47
C HIS A 72 0.02 -25.43 -10.86
N GLY A 73 1.08 -26.12 -11.25
CA GLY A 73 1.06 -27.00 -12.42
C GLY A 73 0.07 -28.14 -12.20
N MET A 74 -0.47 -28.68 -13.29
CA MET A 74 -1.41 -29.80 -13.25
C MET A 74 -0.96 -30.90 -14.23
N GLY A 75 -1.52 -32.11 -14.07
CA GLY A 75 -1.34 -33.19 -15.04
C GLY A 75 -1.90 -32.83 -16.42
N LYS A 76 -1.65 -33.70 -17.41
CA LYS A 76 -2.00 -33.47 -18.83
C LYS A 76 -1.27 -32.27 -19.46
N ASN A 77 -0.03 -32.01 -19.04
CA ASN A 77 0.82 -30.89 -19.50
C ASN A 77 0.16 -29.52 -19.31
N ARG A 78 -0.65 -29.36 -18.27
CA ARG A 78 -1.36 -28.11 -18.01
C ARG A 78 -0.52 -27.23 -17.09
N ASN A 79 -0.07 -26.09 -17.61
CA ASN A 79 0.66 -25.10 -16.84
C ASN A 79 -0.30 -24.30 -15.93
N GLY A 80 0.21 -23.87 -14.78
CA GLY A 80 -0.51 -22.99 -13.87
C GLY A 80 -0.62 -21.57 -14.43
N ALA A 81 -1.73 -20.90 -14.14
CA ALA A 81 -1.94 -19.51 -14.54
C ALA A 81 -0.97 -18.57 -13.80
N ALA A 82 -0.47 -17.56 -14.51
CA ALA A 82 0.20 -16.43 -13.86
C ALA A 82 -0.82 -15.65 -13.01
N ALA A 83 -0.35 -15.13 -11.88
CA ALA A 83 -1.17 -14.30 -11.03
C ALA A 83 -1.22 -12.85 -11.53
N ASP A 84 -2.32 -12.17 -11.24
CA ASP A 84 -2.45 -10.74 -11.52
C ASP A 84 -1.50 -9.93 -10.61
N ASP A 85 -0.89 -8.91 -11.18
CA ASP A 85 -0.03 -7.98 -10.44
C ASP A 85 -0.83 -7.12 -9.47
N LEU A 86 -0.21 -6.77 -8.35
CA LEU A 86 -0.77 -5.84 -7.38
C LEU A 86 -0.32 -4.43 -7.69
N VAL A 87 -1.23 -3.62 -8.20
CA VAL A 87 -0.98 -2.20 -8.49
C VAL A 87 -1.36 -1.34 -7.30
N ILE A 88 -0.37 -0.70 -6.68
CA ILE A 88 -0.52 0.24 -5.58
C ILE A 88 -0.51 1.65 -6.16
N LYS A 89 -1.67 2.32 -6.09
CA LYS A 89 -1.83 3.69 -6.60
C LYS A 89 -1.38 4.70 -5.55
N VAL A 90 -0.45 5.57 -5.92
CA VAL A 90 0.09 6.61 -5.04
C VAL A 90 0.00 7.99 -5.70
N PRO A 91 -0.04 9.08 -4.93
CA PRO A 91 0.12 10.44 -5.45
C PRO A 91 1.41 10.61 -6.26
N VAL A 92 1.39 11.55 -7.20
CA VAL A 92 2.61 12.01 -7.89
C VAL A 92 3.54 12.68 -6.88
N GLY A 93 4.85 12.45 -6.98
CA GLY A 93 5.86 12.92 -6.04
C GLY A 93 6.04 12.04 -4.80
N THR A 94 5.54 10.80 -4.84
CA THR A 94 5.73 9.83 -3.74
C THR A 94 7.07 9.11 -3.90
N GLN A 95 7.87 9.14 -2.84
CA GLN A 95 9.06 8.32 -2.69
C GLN A 95 8.78 7.07 -1.88
N VAL A 96 9.31 5.94 -2.32
CA VAL A 96 9.31 4.67 -1.59
C VAL A 96 10.69 4.50 -0.97
N ILE A 97 10.75 4.41 0.35
CA ILE A 97 11.98 4.34 1.14
C ILE A 97 12.03 2.99 1.85
N SER A 98 13.20 2.36 1.89
CA SER A 98 13.42 1.12 2.65
C SER A 98 13.29 1.36 4.16
N ASP A 99 12.65 0.43 4.88
CA ASP A 99 12.56 0.46 6.35
C ASP A 99 13.87 0.06 7.04
N GLU A 100 14.82 -0.57 6.34
CA GLU A 100 16.09 -1.03 6.94
C GLU A 100 16.96 0.13 7.41
N ASP A 101 17.15 1.15 6.55
CA ASP A 101 18.00 2.31 6.84
C ASP A 101 17.19 3.61 7.03
N GLY A 102 15.92 3.63 6.61
CA GLY A 102 15.06 4.82 6.69
C GLY A 102 15.43 5.97 5.75
N GLU A 103 16.50 5.83 4.96
CA GLU A 103 17.01 6.86 4.04
C GLU A 103 17.13 6.37 2.59
N THR A 104 17.32 5.06 2.38
CA THR A 104 17.51 4.46 1.06
C THR A 104 16.24 4.56 0.23
N VAL A 105 16.26 5.42 -0.80
CA VAL A 105 15.15 5.58 -1.74
C VAL A 105 15.18 4.42 -2.73
N LEU A 106 14.14 3.59 -2.70
CA LEU A 106 13.96 2.45 -3.60
C LEU A 106 13.35 2.90 -4.93
N LEU A 107 12.33 3.77 -4.88
CA LEU A 107 11.62 4.30 -6.05
C LEU A 107 11.23 5.76 -5.82
N ASP A 108 11.21 6.55 -6.90
CA ASP A 108 10.73 7.94 -6.90
C ASP A 108 9.78 8.15 -8.09
N LEU A 109 8.49 8.39 -7.80
CA LEU A 109 7.43 8.48 -8.79
C LEU A 109 7.11 9.94 -9.06
N VAL A 110 7.70 10.48 -10.13
CA VAL A 110 7.67 11.92 -10.46
C VAL A 110 6.62 12.24 -11.51
N GLU A 111 6.31 11.30 -12.41
CA GLU A 111 5.40 11.52 -13.53
C GLU A 111 4.03 10.87 -13.30
N ALA A 112 2.97 11.55 -13.73
CA ALA A 112 1.63 10.98 -13.69
C ALA A 112 1.50 9.80 -14.68
N GLY A 113 1.06 8.65 -14.17
CA GLY A 113 0.97 7.40 -14.93
C GLY A 113 2.26 6.58 -14.93
N GLN A 114 3.33 7.04 -14.26
CA GLN A 114 4.56 6.26 -14.09
C GLN A 114 4.27 4.97 -13.32
N ARG A 115 4.78 3.86 -13.86
CA ARG A 115 4.61 2.52 -13.30
C ARG A 115 5.96 1.87 -13.08
N GLU A 116 6.25 1.49 -11.84
CA GLU A 116 7.51 0.84 -11.50
C GLU A 116 7.27 -0.39 -10.63
N VAL A 117 8.01 -1.47 -10.92
CA VAL A 117 7.97 -2.72 -10.16
C VAL A 117 8.94 -2.56 -8.99
N LEU A 118 8.42 -2.67 -7.76
CA LEU A 118 9.26 -2.67 -6.56
C LEU A 118 9.78 -4.06 -6.24
N ILE A 119 8.88 -5.05 -6.25
CA ILE A 119 9.18 -6.43 -5.89
C ILE A 119 8.64 -7.34 -6.99
N GLU A 120 9.52 -8.15 -7.56
CA GLU A 120 9.14 -9.16 -8.52
C GLU A 120 8.46 -10.35 -7.84
N GLY A 121 7.43 -10.89 -8.50
CA GLY A 121 6.76 -12.12 -8.12
C GLY A 121 7.66 -13.32 -8.36
N GLY A 122 7.59 -14.28 -7.44
CA GLY A 122 8.35 -15.51 -7.51
C GLY A 122 8.08 -16.27 -8.82
N MET A 123 9.14 -16.74 -9.46
CA MET A 123 9.03 -17.54 -10.68
C MET A 123 8.33 -18.88 -10.42
N GLY A 124 7.55 -19.32 -11.40
CA GLY A 124 6.89 -20.62 -11.37
C GLY A 124 7.87 -21.79 -11.41
N GLY A 125 7.54 -22.84 -10.65
CA GLY A 125 8.33 -24.07 -10.57
C GLY A 125 8.18 -24.96 -11.80
N ARG A 126 9.21 -25.73 -12.13
CA ARG A 126 9.20 -26.64 -13.28
C ARG A 126 8.55 -27.97 -12.93
N GLY A 127 7.61 -28.41 -13.78
CA GLY A 127 7.00 -29.73 -13.70
C GLY A 127 7.92 -30.83 -14.19
N ASN A 128 7.56 -32.09 -13.91
CA ASN A 128 8.40 -33.22 -14.27
C ASN A 128 8.58 -33.41 -15.79
N ALA A 129 7.63 -32.97 -16.61
CA ALA A 129 7.75 -33.01 -18.07
C ALA A 129 8.99 -32.25 -18.59
N SER A 130 9.36 -31.15 -17.91
CA SER A 130 10.51 -30.31 -18.26
C SER A 130 11.87 -30.97 -17.96
N TYR A 131 11.91 -32.00 -17.12
CA TYR A 131 13.13 -32.74 -16.73
C TYR A 131 13.39 -33.98 -17.57
N LYS A 132 12.58 -34.22 -18.61
CA LYS A 132 12.70 -35.39 -19.47
C LYS A 132 13.97 -35.26 -20.32
N THR A 133 14.88 -36.22 -20.20
CA THR A 133 16.07 -36.34 -21.06
C THR A 133 16.08 -37.71 -21.76
N SER A 134 16.98 -37.90 -22.72
CA SER A 134 17.13 -39.19 -23.43
C SER A 134 17.41 -40.36 -22.47
N THR A 135 18.19 -40.09 -21.42
CA THR A 135 18.56 -41.04 -20.36
C THR A 135 17.50 -41.11 -19.26
N ASN A 136 16.87 -39.99 -18.88
CA ASN A 136 15.82 -39.94 -17.86
C ASN A 136 14.43 -39.76 -18.49
N ARG A 137 13.81 -40.88 -18.89
CA ARG A 137 12.53 -40.88 -19.60
C ARG A 137 11.30 -40.67 -18.69
N ALA A 138 11.43 -40.95 -17.39
CA ALA A 138 10.35 -40.86 -16.40
C ALA A 138 10.79 -40.10 -15.13
N PRO A 139 11.14 -38.80 -15.26
CA PRO A 139 11.53 -37.98 -14.12
C PRO A 139 10.39 -37.88 -13.09
N ARG A 140 10.74 -38.08 -11.82
CA ARG A 140 9.87 -37.85 -10.65
C ARG A 140 10.20 -36.55 -9.92
N GLN A 141 11.17 -35.81 -10.44
CA GLN A 141 11.61 -34.53 -9.89
C GLN A 141 10.67 -33.42 -10.38
N HIS A 142 10.43 -32.45 -9.51
CA HIS A 142 9.79 -31.19 -9.82
C HIS A 142 10.52 -30.10 -9.05
N GLN A 143 10.44 -28.88 -9.55
CA GLN A 143 10.94 -27.70 -8.86
C GLN A 143 9.76 -26.96 -8.21
N PRO A 144 9.84 -26.64 -6.92
CA PRO A 144 8.88 -25.74 -6.30
C PRO A 144 8.99 -24.33 -6.92
N GLY A 145 7.92 -23.55 -6.84
CA GLY A 145 7.98 -22.14 -7.22
C GLY A 145 8.90 -21.36 -6.27
N ILE A 146 9.49 -20.28 -6.77
CA ILE A 146 10.30 -19.39 -5.94
C ILE A 146 9.38 -18.78 -4.87
N PRO A 147 9.82 -18.70 -3.60
CA PRO A 147 9.06 -18.03 -2.55
C PRO A 147 8.80 -16.57 -2.92
N TYR A 148 7.81 -15.99 -2.26
CA TYR A 148 7.56 -14.56 -2.36
C TYR A 148 8.66 -13.80 -1.62
N GLU A 149 8.83 -12.54 -2.00
CA GLU A 149 9.63 -11.58 -1.25
C GLU A 149 8.69 -10.64 -0.49
N GLU A 150 9.10 -10.22 0.70
CA GLU A 150 8.34 -9.33 1.56
C GLU A 150 9.26 -8.30 2.20
N MET A 151 8.79 -7.07 2.31
CA MET A 151 9.52 -6.00 2.99
C MET A 151 8.55 -4.94 3.52
N TRP A 152 9.03 -4.19 4.51
CA TRP A 152 8.39 -2.97 4.96
C TRP A 152 8.98 -1.78 4.21
N VAL A 153 8.13 -0.86 3.79
CA VAL A 153 8.56 0.39 3.15
C VAL A 153 7.82 1.58 3.71
N TRP A 154 8.49 2.73 3.63
CA TRP A 154 7.94 4.03 3.94
C TRP A 154 7.59 4.76 2.65
N LEU A 155 6.33 5.17 2.53
CA LEU A 155 5.89 6.11 1.52
C LEU A 155 6.03 7.50 2.08
N ARG A 156 6.81 8.34 1.41
CA ARG A 156 6.98 9.75 1.74
C ARG A 156 6.56 10.59 0.55
N LEU A 157 5.54 11.42 0.73
CA LEU A 157 5.17 12.40 -0.26
C LEU A 157 6.14 13.58 -0.16
N LYS A 158 6.88 13.87 -1.24
CA LYS A 158 7.60 15.15 -1.37
C LYS A 158 6.56 16.25 -1.56
N LEU A 159 6.00 16.72 -0.45
CA LEU A 159 5.17 17.91 -0.47
C LEU A 159 6.00 19.11 -0.88
N LEU A 160 5.82 19.51 -2.12
CA LEU A 160 5.92 20.90 -2.50
C LEU A 160 4.57 21.50 -2.09
N ALA A 161 4.51 22.19 -0.95
CA ALA A 161 3.38 23.08 -0.74
C ALA A 161 3.37 24.04 -1.93
N ASP A 162 2.36 23.99 -2.80
CA ASP A 162 2.40 24.83 -4.00
C ASP A 162 2.48 26.32 -3.62
N VAL A 163 1.76 26.77 -2.57
CA VAL A 163 2.01 28.01 -1.78
C VAL A 163 1.32 27.92 -0.41
N GLY A 164 2.02 28.23 0.69
CA GLY A 164 1.43 28.37 2.03
C GLY A 164 1.51 29.81 2.57
N LEU A 165 0.37 30.50 2.71
CA LEU A 165 0.32 31.87 3.24
C LEU A 165 0.12 31.87 4.78
N VAL A 166 1.21 32.05 5.52
CA VAL A 166 1.21 32.22 6.98
C VAL A 166 1.23 33.72 7.33
N GLY A 167 0.58 34.12 8.44
CA GLY A 167 0.39 35.54 8.78
C GLY A 167 -0.83 35.78 9.67
N LEU A 168 -0.87 36.98 10.27
CA LEU A 168 -1.92 37.43 11.20
C LEU A 168 -3.33 37.37 10.56
N PRO A 169 -4.39 37.20 11.38
CA PRO A 169 -5.74 37.45 10.91
C PRO A 169 -5.81 38.87 10.33
N ASN A 170 -6.40 39.02 9.14
CA ASN A 170 -6.46 40.25 8.32
C ASN A 170 -5.19 40.66 7.55
N ALA A 171 -4.17 39.81 7.41
CA ALA A 171 -2.97 40.10 6.57
C ALA A 171 -3.24 40.11 5.05
N GLY A 172 -4.49 40.17 4.61
CA GLY A 172 -4.84 40.23 3.18
C GLY A 172 -4.54 38.95 2.38
N LYS A 173 -4.35 37.80 3.05
CA LYS A 173 -4.00 36.53 2.37
C LYS A 173 -5.08 36.10 1.37
N SER A 174 -6.35 36.24 1.75
CA SER A 174 -7.50 35.91 0.91
C SER A 174 -7.64 36.87 -0.27
N THR A 175 -7.36 38.16 -0.08
CA THR A 175 -7.32 39.15 -1.17
C THR A 175 -6.14 38.95 -2.12
N PHE A 176 -5.00 38.45 -1.63
CA PHE A 176 -3.83 38.11 -2.44
C PHE A 176 -4.09 36.88 -3.34
N ILE A 177 -4.67 35.81 -2.80
CA ILE A 177 -5.06 34.62 -3.58
C ILE A 177 -6.09 34.99 -4.66
N ASN A 178 -7.10 35.80 -4.32
CA ASN A 178 -8.15 36.20 -5.27
C ASN A 178 -7.66 37.13 -6.39
N LYS A 179 -6.52 37.83 -6.20
CA LYS A 179 -5.93 38.68 -7.24
C LYS A 179 -5.03 37.89 -8.20
N LEU A 180 -4.38 36.83 -7.73
CA LEU A 180 -3.48 35.98 -8.53
C LEU A 180 -4.19 34.82 -9.22
N SER A 181 -5.28 34.32 -8.63
CA SER A 181 -6.05 33.20 -9.16
C SER A 181 -7.32 33.69 -9.85
N ASN A 182 -7.48 33.33 -11.13
CA ASN A 182 -8.73 33.52 -11.88
C ASN A 182 -9.87 32.59 -11.39
N ALA A 183 -9.63 31.76 -10.38
CA ALA A 183 -10.64 30.88 -9.80
C ALA A 183 -11.28 31.52 -8.56
N LYS A 184 -12.61 31.61 -8.54
CA LYS A 184 -13.39 31.96 -7.34
C LYS A 184 -13.13 30.93 -6.24
N ALA A 185 -12.16 31.23 -5.37
CA ALA A 185 -11.84 30.39 -4.23
C ALA A 185 -13.05 30.30 -3.30
N LYS A 186 -13.67 29.12 -3.22
CA LYS A 186 -14.70 28.85 -2.21
C LYS A 186 -14.00 28.68 -0.86
N VAL A 187 -14.12 29.70 -0.02
CA VAL A 187 -13.66 29.68 1.37
C VAL A 187 -14.55 28.68 2.13
N GLY A 188 -14.00 27.51 2.45
CA GLY A 188 -14.61 26.61 3.41
C GLY A 188 -14.54 27.26 4.79
N ALA A 189 -15.68 27.73 5.30
CA ALA A 189 -15.79 28.28 6.64
C ALA A 189 -15.67 27.13 7.67
N TYR A 190 -14.45 26.69 7.95
CA TYR A 190 -14.18 25.87 9.11
C TYR A 190 -14.03 26.79 10.32
N ALA A 191 -15.07 26.82 11.15
CA ALA A 191 -15.01 27.41 12.47
C ALA A 191 -14.04 26.60 13.34
N PHE A 192 -12.80 27.06 13.48
CA PHE A 192 -12.04 26.77 14.69
C PHE A 192 -12.79 27.44 15.83
N THR A 193 -13.56 26.67 16.60
CA THR A 193 -14.06 27.14 17.89
C THR A 193 -12.85 27.33 18.79
N THR A 194 -12.58 28.61 18.97
CA THR A 194 -11.63 29.28 19.84
C THR A 194 -11.65 28.72 21.26
N CYS A 195 -10.46 28.71 21.87
CA CYS A 195 -10.17 28.66 23.30
C CYS A 195 -11.38 28.67 24.25
N VAL A 196 -11.45 27.65 25.12
CA VAL A 196 -12.21 27.74 26.37
C VAL A 196 -11.69 28.95 27.16
N ARG A 197 -12.47 30.01 27.18
CA ARG A 197 -12.30 31.16 28.06
C ARG A 197 -12.80 30.73 29.44
N SER A 198 -11.92 30.34 30.36
CA SER A 198 -12.35 30.22 31.76
C SER A 198 -12.57 31.64 32.31
N TRP A 199 -13.81 31.91 32.71
CA TRP A 199 -14.15 33.11 33.45
C TRP A 199 -13.73 32.95 34.91
N ALA A 200 -13.03 33.94 35.45
CA ALA A 200 -12.93 34.15 36.89
C ALA A 200 -14.15 34.96 37.35
N TRP A 201 -14.87 34.48 38.35
CA TRP A 201 -15.95 35.21 39.01
C TRP A 201 -15.54 35.45 40.46
N SER A 202 -15.20 36.69 40.81
CA SER A 202 -15.21 37.15 42.20
C SER A 202 -16.58 37.77 42.46
N THR A 203 -17.37 37.12 43.32
CA THR A 203 -18.63 37.71 43.81
C THR A 203 -18.41 38.16 45.24
N THR A 204 -18.19 39.45 45.42
CA THR A 204 -18.45 40.12 46.69
C THR A 204 -19.97 40.21 46.84
N ARG A 205 -20.55 39.52 47.83
CA ARG A 205 -21.85 39.89 48.38
C ARG A 205 -21.86 39.78 49.89
N ALA A 206 -22.18 40.92 50.49
CA ALA A 206 -22.61 41.06 51.86
C ALA A 206 -24.02 40.48 52.08
N ALA A 207 -24.29 40.27 53.38
CA ALA A 207 -25.58 40.24 54.05
C ALA A 207 -26.37 38.91 54.18
N SER A 208 -26.48 38.54 55.46
CA SER A 208 -27.68 38.06 56.19
C SER A 208 -28.19 36.63 55.98
N SER A 209 -28.07 35.84 57.04
CA SER A 209 -29.13 34.93 57.49
C SER A 209 -29.04 34.67 59.01
N CYS A 210 -30.08 35.11 59.69
CA CYS A 210 -30.54 34.78 61.05
C CYS A 210 -30.75 33.25 61.24
N TRP A 211 -30.20 32.63 62.32
CA TRP A 211 -30.86 32.12 63.57
C TRP A 211 -30.76 30.56 63.66
N PRO A 212 -30.96 29.87 64.82
CA PRO A 212 -30.82 30.26 66.24
C PRO A 212 -30.18 29.20 67.21
N THR A 213 -29.89 29.63 68.46
CA THR A 213 -29.84 28.86 69.76
C THR A 213 -28.87 27.67 69.90
N SER A 214 -28.13 27.48 71.01
CA SER A 214 -28.48 27.61 72.43
C SER A 214 -27.22 27.68 73.32
N ARG A 215 -27.32 28.37 74.45
CA ARG A 215 -26.48 28.16 75.64
C ARG A 215 -27.33 27.43 76.69
N ALA A 216 -26.79 26.36 77.24
CA ALA A 216 -26.68 26.08 78.67
C ALA A 216 -25.47 25.16 78.84
#